data_AF-A0A968ZJ93-F1
#
_entry.id   AF-A0A968ZJ93-F1
#
_cell.length_a   1.000
_cell.length_b   1.000
_cell.length_c   1.000
_cell.angle_alpha   90.00
_cell.angle_beta   90.00
_cell.angle_gamma   90.00
#
_symmetry.space_group_name_H-M   'P 1'
#
loop_
_entity.id
_entity.type
_entity.pdbx_description
1 polymer ?
#
loop_
_entity_poly.entity_id
_entity_poly.type
_entity_poly.pdbx_seq_one_letter_code
_entity_poly.pdbx_strand_id
1 'polypeptide(L)'
;CGKAVLALRETASGIEIALADGSIVAADLLVIGIGAVPVTELAQKAGLAIENGIAVDAQLRTSGPDIYAAGDCCSFPLAVYGGRRVRLECWRNAQDQGGLAARNMLGAGESTSAVPWFWSDQYDLTLQIAGLPDEGTQTVRRDLSADAFILFHLAGDGRLVAASGIARGNAVAKDIRLAEMLIAKGARPDPAALAQPDVKLKSLLAA
;
A
#
# COMPACT_ATOMS: atom_id res chain seq x y z
N CYS A 1 14.00 -16.06 6.13
CA CYS A 1 14.46 -17.34 6.72
C CYS A 1 13.35 -18.38 6.91
N GLY A 2 12.05 -18.05 6.74
CA GLY A 2 10.97 -19.04 6.88
C GLY A 2 10.81 -19.60 8.30
N LYS A 3 11.30 -18.88 9.33
CA LYS A 3 11.27 -19.33 10.73
C LYS A 3 10.23 -18.53 11.50
N ALA A 4 9.35 -19.23 12.22
CA ALA A 4 8.43 -18.62 13.17
C ALA A 4 9.09 -18.48 14.55
N VAL A 5 8.80 -17.38 15.25
CA VAL A 5 9.17 -17.19 16.66
C VAL A 5 8.07 -17.79 17.53
N LEU A 6 8.44 -18.64 18.48
CA LEU A 6 7.51 -19.30 19.40
C LEU A 6 7.46 -18.61 20.77
N ALA A 7 8.59 -18.13 21.25
CA ALA A 7 8.68 -17.48 22.55
C ALA A 7 9.85 -16.50 22.59
N LEU A 8 9.69 -15.48 23.44
CA LEU A 8 10.72 -14.54 23.82
C LEU A 8 10.93 -14.66 25.32
N ARG A 9 12.19 -14.80 25.75
CA ARG A 9 12.55 -14.84 27.16
C ARG A 9 13.63 -13.82 27.44
N GLU A 10 13.34 -12.89 28.34
CA GLU A 10 14.36 -12.02 28.90
C GLU A 10 15.21 -12.80 29.91
N THR A 11 16.52 -12.64 29.83
CA THR A 11 17.52 -13.33 30.66
C THR A 11 18.48 -12.30 31.26
N ALA A 12 19.32 -12.74 32.21
CA ALA A 12 20.31 -11.86 32.82
C ALA A 12 21.34 -11.29 31.82
N SER A 13 21.52 -11.92 30.65
CA SER A 13 22.52 -11.56 29.65
C SER A 13 21.92 -11.12 28.31
N GLY A 14 20.61 -10.81 28.24
CA GLY A 14 19.93 -10.40 27.01
C GLY A 14 18.63 -11.16 26.77
N ILE A 15 18.27 -11.34 25.50
CA ILE A 15 17.01 -11.92 25.06
C ILE A 15 17.28 -13.26 24.36
N GLU A 16 16.55 -14.30 24.75
CA GLU A 16 16.48 -15.57 24.03
C GLU A 16 15.21 -15.64 23.19
N ILE A 17 15.37 -15.98 21.92
CA ILE A 17 14.30 -16.13 20.94
C ILE A 17 14.21 -17.60 20.57
N ALA A 18 13.15 -18.27 21.02
CA ALA A 18 12.88 -19.65 20.63
C ALA A 18 12.20 -19.69 19.26
N LEU A 19 12.77 -20.43 18.32
CA LEU A 19 12.25 -20.59 16.97
C LEU A 19 11.54 -21.93 16.79
N ALA A 20 10.63 -22.00 15.80
CA ALA A 20 9.83 -23.19 15.53
C ALA A 20 10.63 -24.41 15.07
N ASP A 21 11.89 -24.23 14.64
CA ASP A 21 12.82 -25.32 14.32
C ASP A 21 13.57 -25.86 15.57
N GLY A 22 13.22 -25.38 16.76
CA GLY A 22 13.84 -25.76 18.03
C GLY A 22 15.13 -25.01 18.34
N SER A 23 15.63 -24.15 17.44
CA SER A 23 16.81 -23.34 17.71
C SER A 23 16.50 -22.16 18.63
N ILE A 24 17.51 -21.72 19.36
CA ILE A 24 17.46 -20.53 20.23
C ILE A 24 18.46 -19.51 19.68
N VAL A 25 17.99 -18.29 19.47
CA VAL A 25 18.86 -17.15 19.10
C VAL A 25 19.00 -16.24 20.32
N ALA A 26 20.24 -15.98 20.73
CA ALA A 26 20.55 -14.97 21.74
C ALA A 26 20.74 -13.60 21.06
N ALA A 27 20.19 -12.55 21.66
CA ALA A 27 20.30 -11.19 21.16
C ALA A 27 20.34 -10.17 22.32
N ASP A 28 21.17 -9.13 22.18
CA ASP A 28 21.19 -8.00 23.13
C ASP A 28 20.08 -6.97 22.84
N LEU A 29 19.56 -6.97 21.61
CA LEU A 29 18.52 -6.06 21.15
C LEU A 29 17.50 -6.80 20.28
N LEU A 30 16.21 -6.51 20.49
CA LEU A 30 15.12 -7.03 19.68
C LEU A 30 14.30 -5.87 19.09
N VAL A 31 14.09 -5.89 17.78
CA VAL A 31 13.18 -4.99 17.07
C VAL A 31 11.99 -5.81 16.58
N ILE A 32 10.77 -5.41 16.97
CA ILE A 32 9.53 -6.13 16.65
C ILE A 32 8.76 -5.37 15.57
N GLY A 33 8.58 -5.98 14.40
CA GLY A 33 7.80 -5.45 13.28
C GLY A 33 6.89 -6.52 12.69
N ILE A 34 5.74 -6.77 13.32
CA ILE A 34 4.79 -7.84 12.94
C ILE A 34 3.43 -7.29 12.49
N GLY A 35 3.39 -6.02 12.10
CA GLY A 35 2.17 -5.28 11.75
C GLY A 35 1.66 -4.39 12.88
N ALA A 36 0.73 -3.51 12.53
CA ALA A 36 0.08 -2.59 13.46
C ALA A 36 -1.40 -2.95 13.69
N VAL A 37 -1.89 -2.63 14.87
CA VAL A 37 -3.32 -2.71 15.21
C VAL A 37 -3.88 -1.29 15.20
N PRO A 38 -4.94 -0.99 14.42
CA PRO A 38 -5.50 0.34 14.38
C PRO A 38 -6.14 0.71 15.72
N VAL A 39 -5.80 1.88 16.24
CA VAL A 39 -6.39 2.44 17.47
C VAL A 39 -7.84 2.86 17.18
N THR A 40 -8.80 2.12 17.71
CA THR A 40 -10.24 2.24 17.37
C THR A 40 -11.16 2.33 18.59
N GLU A 41 -10.59 2.31 19.79
CA GLU A 41 -11.32 2.18 21.06
C GLU A 41 -12.33 3.31 21.28
N LEU A 42 -11.99 4.54 20.88
CA LEU A 42 -12.90 5.68 20.98
C LEU A 42 -14.12 5.52 20.06
N ALA A 43 -13.89 5.13 18.81
CA ALA A 43 -14.94 4.91 17.82
C ALA A 43 -15.86 3.75 18.24
N GLN A 44 -15.29 2.66 18.75
CA GLN A 44 -16.05 1.53 19.30
C GLN A 44 -16.95 1.96 20.46
N LYS A 45 -16.40 2.70 21.44
CA LYS A 45 -17.18 3.22 22.58
C LYS A 45 -18.29 4.18 22.16
N ALA A 46 -18.09 4.91 21.05
CA ALA A 46 -19.10 5.78 20.46
C ALA A 46 -20.14 5.03 19.60
N GLY A 47 -20.06 3.71 19.47
CA GLY A 47 -20.98 2.90 18.68
C GLY A 47 -20.78 2.99 17.16
N LEU A 48 -19.60 3.43 16.71
CA LEU A 48 -19.28 3.51 15.29
C LEU A 48 -18.95 2.12 14.72
N ALA A 49 -19.27 1.91 13.45
CA ALA A 49 -18.93 0.69 12.74
C ALA A 49 -17.41 0.53 12.61
N ILE A 50 -16.91 -0.66 13.00
CA ILE A 50 -15.50 -1.04 12.89
C ILE A 50 -15.39 -2.28 12.02
N GLU A 51 -14.49 -2.25 11.05
CA GLU A 51 -14.19 -3.41 10.22
C GLU A 51 -12.72 -3.30 9.77
N ASN A 52 -11.80 -3.91 10.53
CA ASN A 52 -10.35 -3.70 10.42
C ASN A 52 -9.96 -2.21 10.34
N GLY A 53 -10.40 -1.41 11.31
CA GLY A 53 -10.32 0.06 11.32
C GLY A 53 -11.70 0.71 11.45
N ILE A 54 -11.76 2.02 11.69
CA ILE A 54 -13.00 2.80 11.70
C ILE A 54 -13.57 2.79 10.28
N ALA A 55 -14.74 2.18 10.10
CA ALA A 55 -15.36 2.04 8.80
C ALA A 55 -15.94 3.39 8.34
N VAL A 56 -15.63 3.78 7.11
CA VAL A 56 -16.16 4.98 6.48
C VAL A 56 -16.70 4.71 5.07
N ASP A 57 -17.55 5.61 4.59
CA ASP A 57 -17.97 5.65 3.20
C ASP A 57 -16.90 6.26 2.26
N ALA A 58 -17.21 6.36 0.98
CA ALA A 58 -16.31 6.95 -0.02
C ALA A 58 -16.00 8.43 0.24
N GLN A 59 -16.78 9.13 1.07
CA GLN A 59 -16.60 10.53 1.45
C GLN A 59 -15.93 10.66 2.83
N LEU A 60 -15.40 9.56 3.38
CA LEU A 60 -14.74 9.45 4.68
C LEU A 60 -15.65 9.68 5.90
N ARG A 61 -16.98 9.58 5.72
CA ARG A 61 -17.95 9.67 6.82
C ARG A 61 -18.06 8.33 7.52
N THR A 62 -18.04 8.36 8.85
CA THR A 62 -18.33 7.16 9.67
C THR A 62 -19.83 6.87 9.69
N SER A 63 -20.25 5.82 10.41
CA SER A 63 -21.67 5.55 10.67
C SER A 63 -22.35 6.55 11.61
N GLY A 64 -21.59 7.42 12.27
CA GLY A 64 -22.11 8.48 13.13
C GLY A 64 -22.26 9.81 12.37
N PRO A 65 -23.28 10.62 12.69
CA PRO A 65 -23.44 11.92 12.07
C PRO A 65 -22.25 12.83 12.41
N ASP A 66 -21.80 13.61 11.43
CA ASP A 66 -20.74 14.61 11.55
C ASP A 66 -19.37 14.09 12.05
N ILE A 67 -19.17 12.77 12.08
CA ILE A 67 -17.92 12.12 12.48
C ILE A 67 -17.24 11.52 11.25
N TYR A 68 -15.98 11.85 11.05
CA TYR A 68 -15.12 11.37 9.97
C TYR A 68 -13.90 10.64 10.54
N ALA A 69 -13.29 9.77 9.74
CA ALA A 69 -12.00 9.15 10.04
C ALA A 69 -11.06 9.26 8.84
N ALA A 70 -9.75 9.34 9.12
CA ALA A 70 -8.69 9.45 8.12
C ALA A 70 -7.39 8.84 8.68
N GLY A 71 -6.46 8.47 7.80
CA GLY A 71 -5.17 7.90 8.14
C GLY A 71 -5.23 6.41 8.48
N ASP A 72 -4.25 5.94 9.25
CA ASP A 72 -3.97 4.52 9.46
C ASP A 72 -5.11 3.75 10.13
N CYS A 73 -5.98 4.43 10.90
CA CYS A 73 -7.14 3.81 11.53
C CYS A 73 -8.36 3.75 10.60
N CYS A 74 -8.32 4.39 9.44
CA CYS A 74 -9.46 4.55 8.54
C CYS A 74 -9.59 3.36 7.59
N SER A 75 -10.76 2.71 7.60
CA SER A 75 -11.07 1.64 6.66
C SER A 75 -12.18 2.05 5.69
N PHE A 76 -11.84 2.10 4.41
CA PHE A 76 -12.60 2.83 3.38
C PHE A 76 -12.65 2.06 2.06
N PRO A 77 -13.66 2.29 1.20
CA PRO A 77 -13.75 1.65 -0.10
C PRO A 77 -12.79 2.29 -1.12
N LEU A 78 -12.01 1.48 -1.84
CA LEU A 78 -11.20 1.94 -2.97
C LEU A 78 -11.95 1.76 -4.29
N ALA A 79 -12.42 2.87 -4.86
CA ALA A 79 -13.18 2.88 -6.10
C ALA A 79 -12.44 2.24 -7.29
N VAL A 80 -11.11 2.45 -7.39
CA VAL A 80 -10.27 1.88 -8.47
C VAL A 80 -10.24 0.34 -8.47
N TYR A 81 -10.55 -0.28 -7.33
CA TYR A 81 -10.65 -1.74 -7.16
C TYR A 81 -12.09 -2.17 -6.88
N GLY A 82 -13.06 -1.55 -7.56
CA GLY A 82 -14.47 -1.96 -7.50
C GLY A 82 -15.12 -1.76 -6.13
N GLY A 83 -14.58 -0.87 -5.30
CA GLY A 83 -15.09 -0.62 -3.94
C GLY A 83 -14.55 -1.60 -2.90
N ARG A 84 -13.51 -2.40 -3.21
CA ARG A 84 -12.80 -3.20 -2.21
C ARG A 84 -12.47 -2.33 -1.00
N ARG A 85 -12.88 -2.77 0.19
CA ARG A 85 -12.59 -2.06 1.42
C ARG A 85 -11.18 -2.39 1.90
N VAL A 86 -10.42 -1.35 2.22
CA VAL A 86 -9.01 -1.47 2.64
C VAL A 86 -8.73 -0.61 3.86
N ARG A 87 -7.53 -0.75 4.40
CA ARG A 87 -6.93 0.16 5.37
C ARG A 87 -5.47 0.34 4.96
N LEU A 88 -5.04 1.59 4.75
CA LEU A 88 -3.71 1.89 4.23
C LEU A 88 -2.88 2.63 5.29
N GLU A 89 -1.77 2.02 5.68
CA GLU A 89 -0.79 2.55 6.64
C GLU A 89 0.35 3.26 5.88
N CYS A 90 0.02 4.31 5.12
CA CYS A 90 1.01 5.07 4.37
C CYS A 90 0.83 6.58 4.48
N TRP A 91 1.96 7.28 4.52
CA TRP A 91 2.02 8.73 4.73
C TRP A 91 1.14 9.52 3.75
N ARG A 92 1.18 9.18 2.46
CA ARG A 92 0.39 9.87 1.44
C ARG A 92 -1.11 9.67 1.65
N ASN A 93 -1.54 8.45 1.98
CA ASN A 93 -2.95 8.19 2.28
C ASN A 93 -3.44 9.01 3.47
N ALA A 94 -2.65 9.10 4.55
CA ALA A 94 -3.01 9.93 5.70
C ALA A 94 -3.14 11.42 5.33
N GLN A 95 -2.20 11.94 4.55
CA GLN A 95 -2.23 13.33 4.06
C GLN A 95 -3.46 13.60 3.19
N ASP A 96 -3.73 12.73 2.20
CA ASP A 96 -4.81 12.90 1.25
C ASP A 96 -6.18 12.76 1.93
N GLN A 97 -6.34 11.77 2.82
CA GLN A 97 -7.57 11.56 3.56
C GLN A 97 -7.84 12.69 4.56
N GLY A 98 -6.81 13.22 5.23
CA GLY A 98 -6.97 14.37 6.12
C GLY A 98 -7.53 15.59 5.39
N GLY A 99 -6.97 15.89 4.21
CA GLY A 99 -7.47 16.96 3.34
C GLY A 99 -8.89 16.71 2.83
N LEU A 100 -9.20 15.48 2.42
CA LEU A 100 -10.52 15.10 1.92
C LEU A 100 -11.61 15.19 3.02
N ALA A 101 -11.32 14.66 4.21
CA ALA A 101 -12.23 14.72 5.35
C ALA A 101 -12.56 16.17 5.71
N ALA A 102 -11.56 17.06 5.75
CA ALA A 102 -11.78 18.49 6.00
C ALA A 102 -12.68 19.15 4.94
N ARG A 103 -12.46 18.87 3.65
CA ARG A 103 -13.33 19.41 2.57
C ARG A 103 -14.76 18.88 2.69
N ASN A 104 -14.93 17.62 3.07
CA ASN A 104 -16.26 17.02 3.20
C ASN A 104 -17.01 17.49 4.46
N MET A 105 -16.31 17.76 5.56
CA MET A 105 -16.88 18.49 6.70
C MET A 105 -17.38 19.89 6.30
N LEU A 106 -16.74 20.53 5.33
CA LEU A 106 -17.14 21.83 4.75
C LEU A 106 -18.19 21.72 3.63
N GLY A 107 -18.71 20.53 3.35
CA GLY A 107 -19.81 20.32 2.40
C GLY A 107 -19.39 20.05 0.95
N ALA A 108 -18.13 19.75 0.66
CA ALA A 108 -17.66 19.50 -0.71
C ALA A 108 -18.26 18.22 -1.35
N GLY A 109 -18.54 17.18 -0.55
CA GLY A 109 -19.14 15.93 -1.04
C GLY A 109 -18.25 15.15 -2.01
N GLU A 110 -16.93 15.25 -1.87
CA GLU A 110 -15.95 14.57 -2.72
C GLU A 110 -15.71 13.13 -2.27
N SER A 111 -15.48 12.23 -3.23
CA SER A 111 -15.16 10.83 -2.94
C SER A 111 -13.66 10.55 -3.04
N THR A 112 -13.19 9.53 -2.32
CA THR A 112 -11.83 8.99 -2.45
C THR A 112 -11.57 8.51 -3.88
N SER A 113 -10.52 9.01 -4.51
CA SER A 113 -10.14 8.64 -5.88
C SER A 113 -8.66 8.28 -6.03
N ALA A 114 -7.88 8.29 -4.94
CA ALA A 114 -6.45 8.11 -4.98
C ALA A 114 -6.06 6.64 -5.27
N VAL A 115 -5.08 6.46 -6.15
CA VAL A 115 -4.38 5.18 -6.30
C VAL A 115 -3.40 5.08 -5.13
N PRO A 116 -3.39 3.98 -4.35
CA PRO A 116 -2.42 3.80 -3.27
C PRO A 116 -1.00 3.98 -3.78
N TRP A 117 -0.17 4.72 -3.05
CA TRP A 117 1.24 4.84 -3.37
C TRP A 117 2.08 4.79 -2.10
N PHE A 118 3.18 4.05 -2.16
CA PHE A 118 4.12 3.94 -1.06
C PHE A 118 5.56 3.77 -1.56
N TRP A 119 6.51 4.00 -0.65
CA TRP A 119 7.92 3.82 -0.90
C TRP A 119 8.62 3.21 0.31
N SER A 120 9.80 2.64 0.06
CA SER A 120 10.71 2.17 1.10
C SER A 120 12.13 2.42 0.62
N ASP A 121 12.98 2.93 1.50
CA ASP A 121 14.41 3.05 1.24
C ASP A 121 15.15 1.98 2.03
N GLN A 122 16.02 1.23 1.34
CA GLN A 122 16.86 0.19 1.90
C GLN A 122 18.26 0.34 1.33
N TYR A 123 19.19 0.82 2.17
CA TYR A 123 20.52 1.21 1.73
C TYR A 123 20.47 2.28 0.62
N ASP A 124 21.11 2.04 -0.53
CA ASP A 124 21.12 2.89 -1.71
C ASP A 124 19.94 2.63 -2.67
N LEU A 125 19.06 1.68 -2.34
CA LEU A 125 17.90 1.31 -3.14
C LEU A 125 16.63 1.98 -2.62
N THR A 126 15.86 2.53 -3.55
CA THR A 126 14.50 3.01 -3.31
C THR A 126 13.53 2.10 -4.03
N LEU A 127 12.55 1.62 -3.28
CA LEU A 127 11.39 0.90 -3.78
C LEU A 127 10.21 1.86 -3.85
N GLN A 128 9.48 1.87 -4.96
CA GLN A 128 8.22 2.61 -5.08
C GLN A 128 7.15 1.71 -5.65
N ILE A 129 5.95 1.81 -5.09
CA ILE A 129 4.82 0.98 -5.49
C ILE A 129 3.61 1.88 -5.66
N ALA A 130 2.97 1.80 -6.83
CA ALA A 130 1.66 2.36 -7.11
C ALA A 130 0.65 1.22 -7.24
N GLY A 131 -0.53 1.37 -6.64
CA GLY A 131 -1.59 0.38 -6.60
C GLY A 131 -1.35 -0.79 -5.64
N LEU A 132 -2.18 -1.82 -5.76
CA LEU A 132 -2.18 -3.02 -4.93
C LEU A 132 -1.77 -4.26 -5.74
N PRO A 133 -0.54 -4.79 -5.55
CA PRO A 133 -0.04 -5.93 -6.33
C PRO A 133 -0.89 -7.21 -6.22
N ASP A 134 -1.58 -7.42 -5.10
CA ASP A 134 -2.45 -8.57 -4.83
C ASP A 134 -3.75 -8.56 -5.65
N GLU A 135 -4.06 -7.48 -6.35
CA GLU A 135 -5.12 -7.41 -7.37
C GLU A 135 -4.71 -8.05 -8.70
N GLY A 136 -3.41 -8.30 -8.89
CA GLY A 136 -2.85 -8.85 -10.13
C GLY A 136 -2.87 -10.38 -10.15
N THR A 137 -3.16 -10.94 -11.33
CA THR A 137 -3.02 -12.38 -11.61
C THR A 137 -1.84 -12.68 -12.55
N GLN A 138 -1.31 -11.65 -13.21
CA GLN A 138 -0.13 -11.74 -14.07
C GLN A 138 0.86 -10.64 -13.68
N THR A 139 2.14 -10.99 -13.65
CA THR A 139 3.23 -10.02 -13.45
C THR A 139 4.09 -9.93 -14.71
N VAL A 140 4.32 -8.71 -15.19
CA VAL A 140 5.21 -8.40 -16.30
C VAL A 140 6.42 -7.65 -15.77
N ARG A 141 7.62 -8.18 -16.02
CA ARG A 141 8.88 -7.55 -15.63
C ARG A 141 9.41 -6.67 -16.76
N ARG A 142 9.87 -5.47 -16.41
CA ARG A 142 10.66 -4.57 -17.26
C ARG A 142 12.00 -4.32 -16.60
N ASP A 143 13.07 -4.77 -17.23
CA ASP A 143 14.44 -4.45 -16.81
C ASP A 143 14.86 -3.09 -17.35
N LEU A 144 15.44 -2.23 -16.50
CA LEU A 144 15.91 -0.89 -16.85
C LEU A 144 17.44 -0.81 -16.86
N SER A 145 18.08 -1.48 -15.90
CA SER A 145 19.53 -1.67 -15.78
C SER A 145 19.81 -2.97 -15.02
N ALA A 146 21.09 -3.28 -14.75
CA ALA A 146 21.48 -4.45 -13.97
C ALA A 146 20.92 -4.43 -12.52
N ASP A 147 20.66 -3.25 -11.97
CA ASP A 147 20.22 -2.97 -10.60
C ASP A 147 18.86 -2.27 -10.52
N ALA A 148 18.13 -2.15 -11.64
CA ALA A 148 16.83 -1.49 -11.68
C ALA A 148 15.81 -2.26 -12.54
N PHE A 149 14.61 -2.45 -12.00
CA PHE A 149 13.50 -3.05 -12.72
C PHE A 149 12.14 -2.58 -12.18
N ILE A 150 11.09 -2.79 -12.98
CA ILE A 150 9.70 -2.57 -12.60
C ILE A 150 8.92 -3.87 -12.84
N LEU A 151 8.06 -4.22 -11.87
CA LEU A 151 7.06 -5.27 -11.99
C LEU A 151 5.69 -4.61 -12.19
N PHE A 152 5.08 -4.81 -13.35
CA PHE A 152 3.70 -4.41 -13.60
C PHE A 152 2.77 -5.58 -13.29
N HIS A 153 1.72 -5.32 -12.52
CA HIS A 153 0.74 -6.33 -12.11
C HIS A 153 -0.56 -6.08 -12.87
N LEU A 154 -1.00 -7.08 -13.62
CA LEU A 154 -2.21 -7.05 -14.44
C LEU A 154 -3.27 -7.96 -13.81
N ALA A 155 -4.50 -7.46 -13.71
CA ALA A 155 -5.65 -8.29 -13.37
C ALA A 155 -5.99 -9.26 -14.51
N GLY A 156 -6.85 -10.25 -14.25
CA GLY A 156 -7.24 -11.25 -15.25
C GLY A 156 -7.95 -10.68 -16.48
N ASP A 157 -8.45 -9.45 -16.39
CA ASP A 157 -9.05 -8.72 -17.50
C ASP A 157 -8.05 -7.81 -18.25
N GLY A 158 -6.76 -7.86 -17.90
CA GLY A 158 -5.68 -7.10 -18.50
C GLY A 158 -5.53 -5.67 -17.99
N ARG A 159 -6.35 -5.22 -17.01
CA ARG A 159 -6.15 -3.91 -16.40
C ARG A 159 -4.83 -3.86 -15.63
N LEU A 160 -4.09 -2.77 -15.76
CA LEU A 160 -2.97 -2.48 -14.87
C LEU A 160 -3.51 -2.10 -13.49
N VAL A 161 -3.15 -2.89 -12.48
CA VAL A 161 -3.65 -2.72 -11.11
C VAL A 161 -2.57 -2.30 -10.13
N ALA A 162 -1.30 -2.59 -10.44
CA ALA A 162 -0.16 -2.08 -9.67
C ALA A 162 1.12 -2.02 -10.50
N ALA A 163 2.09 -1.25 -10.02
CA ALA A 163 3.47 -1.29 -10.48
C ALA A 163 4.43 -1.18 -9.29
N SER A 164 5.44 -2.04 -9.22
CA SER A 164 6.45 -2.07 -8.17
C SER A 164 7.84 -1.91 -8.78
N GLY A 165 8.49 -0.78 -8.52
CA GLY A 165 9.80 -0.45 -9.04
C GLY A 165 10.87 -0.47 -7.96
N ILE A 166 12.07 -0.89 -8.31
CA ILE A 166 13.26 -0.79 -7.47
C ILE A 166 14.42 -0.25 -8.31
N ALA A 167 15.17 0.70 -7.76
CA ALA A 167 16.41 1.20 -8.35
C ALA A 167 17.21 1.98 -7.31
N ARG A 168 18.43 2.37 -7.67
CA ARG A 168 19.18 3.36 -6.90
C ARG A 168 18.54 4.75 -7.01
N GLY A 169 18.35 5.39 -5.86
CA GLY A 169 17.70 6.71 -5.78
C GLY A 169 16.34 6.75 -6.50
N ASN A 170 16.04 7.85 -7.18
CA ASN A 170 14.71 8.08 -7.75
C ASN A 170 14.53 7.59 -9.21
N ALA A 171 15.39 6.70 -9.72
CA ALA A 171 15.42 6.36 -11.14
C ALA A 171 14.10 5.77 -11.68
N VAL A 172 13.33 5.04 -10.85
CA VAL A 172 12.01 4.48 -11.22
C VAL A 172 10.84 5.42 -10.97
N ALA A 173 11.05 6.57 -10.30
CA ALA A 173 9.95 7.41 -9.79
C ALA A 173 9.04 7.95 -10.90
N LYS A 174 9.63 8.31 -12.05
CA LYS A 174 8.87 8.81 -13.20
C LYS A 174 7.97 7.74 -13.80
N ASP A 175 8.48 6.52 -13.92
CA ASP A 175 7.72 5.41 -14.50
C ASP A 175 6.61 4.94 -13.56
N ILE A 176 6.87 4.90 -12.24
CA ILE A 176 5.84 4.60 -11.24
C ILE A 176 4.73 5.65 -11.26
N ARG A 177 5.05 6.94 -11.39
CA ARG A 177 4.02 7.99 -11.54
C ARG A 177 3.18 7.80 -12.81
N LEU A 178 3.79 7.39 -13.92
CA LEU A 178 3.04 7.10 -15.15
C LEU A 178 2.17 5.85 -15.00
N ALA A 179 2.65 4.82 -14.30
CA ALA A 179 1.88 3.63 -13.97
C ALA A 179 0.68 3.97 -13.05
N GLU A 180 0.87 4.82 -12.04
CA GLU A 180 -0.21 5.34 -11.19
C GLU A 180 -1.33 5.98 -12.03
N MET A 181 -0.97 6.80 -13.02
CA MET A 181 -1.93 7.42 -13.93
C MET A 181 -2.67 6.39 -14.82
N LEU A 182 -1.98 5.34 -15.26
CA LEU A 182 -2.58 4.24 -16.03
C LEU A 182 -3.58 3.46 -15.16
N ILE A 183 -3.22 3.16 -13.90
CA ILE A 183 -4.08 2.48 -12.92
C ILE A 183 -5.33 3.32 -12.65
N ALA A 184 -5.17 4.63 -12.41
CA ALA A 184 -6.29 5.54 -12.17
C ALA A 184 -7.30 5.58 -13.34
N LYS A 185 -6.82 5.39 -14.57
CA LYS A 185 -7.67 5.32 -15.78
C LYS A 185 -8.26 3.93 -16.03
N GLY A 186 -7.88 2.90 -15.27
CA GLY A 186 -8.25 1.52 -15.55
C GLY A 186 -7.70 1.01 -16.89
N ALA A 187 -6.52 1.49 -17.29
CA ALA A 187 -5.92 1.17 -18.59
C ALA A 187 -5.59 -0.32 -18.73
N ARG A 188 -5.65 -0.82 -19.96
CA ARG A 188 -5.36 -2.22 -20.34
C ARG A 188 -4.18 -2.29 -21.31
N PRO A 189 -2.96 -1.92 -20.88
CA PRO A 189 -1.80 -1.89 -21.77
C PRO A 189 -1.42 -3.29 -22.26
N ASP A 190 -0.87 -3.38 -23.47
CA ASP A 190 -0.29 -4.62 -23.97
C ASP A 190 0.87 -5.08 -23.06
N PRO A 191 0.82 -6.31 -22.50
CA PRO A 191 1.90 -6.88 -21.70
C PRO A 191 3.26 -6.87 -22.42
N ALA A 192 3.28 -7.10 -23.73
CA ALA A 192 4.52 -7.08 -24.49
C ALA A 192 5.15 -5.68 -24.50
N ALA A 193 4.33 -4.64 -24.70
CA ALA A 193 4.77 -3.25 -24.63
C ALA A 193 5.22 -2.85 -23.21
N LEU A 194 4.58 -3.39 -22.16
CA LEU A 194 5.03 -3.18 -20.78
C LEU A 194 6.41 -3.77 -20.50
N ALA A 195 6.78 -4.90 -21.11
CA ALA A 195 8.10 -5.50 -20.89
C ALA A 195 9.25 -4.70 -21.54
N GLN A 196 8.97 -3.92 -22.58
CA GLN A 196 10.00 -3.23 -23.37
C GLN A 196 10.46 -1.90 -22.73
N PRO A 197 11.77 -1.70 -22.47
CA PRO A 197 12.27 -0.49 -21.82
C PRO A 197 12.27 0.75 -22.72
N ASP A 198 12.31 0.58 -24.04
CA ASP A 198 12.26 1.66 -25.04
C ASP A 198 10.83 2.18 -25.28
N VAL A 199 9.81 1.40 -24.90
CA VAL A 199 8.41 1.83 -24.93
C VAL A 199 8.15 2.84 -23.79
N LYS A 200 7.87 4.07 -24.20
CA LYS A 200 7.52 5.18 -23.30
C LYS A 200 6.15 4.93 -22.67
N LEU A 201 6.09 4.72 -21.34
CA LEU A 201 4.81 4.51 -20.63
C LEU A 201 3.78 5.62 -20.89
N LYS A 202 4.23 6.86 -21.13
CA LYS A 202 3.33 7.98 -21.47
C LYS A 202 2.50 7.74 -22.74
N SER A 203 3.01 7.01 -23.74
CA SER A 203 2.23 6.71 -24.95
C SER A 203 1.08 5.75 -24.67
N LEU A 204 1.17 4.94 -23.60
CA LEU A 204 0.12 4.02 -23.17
C LEU A 204 -1.04 4.73 -22.46
N LEU A 205 -0.89 6.01 -22.09
CA LEU A 205 -1.96 6.81 -21.47
C LEU A 205 -3.01 7.33 -22.46
N ALA A 206 -2.70 7.24 -23.76
CA ALA A 206 -3.52 7.77 -24.86
C ALA A 206 -4.23 6.68 -25.67
N ALA A 207 -3.90 5.40 -25.41
CA ALA A 207 -4.58 4.23 -25.93
C ALA A 207 -5.74 3.83 -25.00
#